data_AF-A0A524KUU7-F1
#
_entry.id   AF-A0A524KUU7-F1
#
_cell.length_a   1.000
_cell.length_b   1.000
_cell.length_c   1.000
_cell.angle_alpha   90.00
_cell.angle_beta   90.00
_cell.angle_gamma   90.00
#
_symmetry.space_group_name_H-M   'P 1'
#
loop_
_entity.id
_entity.type
_entity.pdbx_description
1 polymer ?
#
loop_
_entity_poly.entity_id
_entity_poly.type
_entity_poly.pdbx_seq_one_letter_code
_entity_poly.pdbx_strand_id
1 'polypeptide(L)' 'MTGDRKLKVFYVTQASLVLMIGSAFVTGVSLSGQDLIAFGTIMAALGGGFMGANFGEHYAKAKATVKP' A
#
# COMPACT_ATOMS: atom_id res chain seq x y z
N MET A 1 7.77 19.10 0.63
CA MET A 1 8.83 18.08 0.40
C MET A 1 8.60 16.74 1.12
N THR A 2 7.79 16.66 2.19
CA THR A 2 7.54 15.40 2.93
C THR A 2 6.49 14.46 2.31
N GLY A 3 5.54 14.98 1.52
CA GLY A 3 4.49 14.18 0.86
C GLY A 3 5.02 13.27 -0.25
N ASP A 4 5.91 13.77 -1.12
CA ASP A 4 6.50 13.00 -2.22
C ASP A 4 7.28 11.79 -1.74
N ARG A 5 7.98 11.89 -0.60
CA ARG A 5 8.74 10.78 -0.04
C ARG A 5 7.83 9.66 0.44
N LYS A 6 6.70 9.97 1.08
CA LYS A 6 5.73 8.96 1.55
C LYS A 6 5.04 8.25 0.39
N LEU A 7 4.66 9.00 -0.64
CA LEU A 7 4.10 8.46 -1.89
C LEU A 7 5.10 7.56 -2.62
N LYS A 8 6.35 8.00 -2.78
CA LYS A 8 7.40 7.17 -3.38
C LYS A 8 7.62 5.87 -2.60
N VAL A 9 7.72 5.94 -1.27
CA VAL A 9 7.91 4.74 -0.44
C VAL A 9 6.73 3.78 -0.61
N PHE A 10 5.49 4.28 -0.63
CA PHE A 10 4.31 3.45 -0.87
C PHE A 10 4.35 2.73 -2.22
N TYR A 11 4.62 3.44 -3.32
CA TYR A 11 4.72 2.83 -4.64
C TYR A 11 5.88 1.84 -4.75
N VAL A 12 7.02 2.13 -4.10
CA VAL A 12 8.16 1.22 -4.04
C VAL A 12 7.81 -0.05 -3.26
N THR A 13 7.11 0.07 -2.13
CA THR A 13 6.63 -1.09 -1.35
C THR A 13 5.67 -1.95 -2.16
N GLN A 14 4.70 -1.34 -2.86
CA GLN A 14 3.76 -2.05 -3.73
C GLN A 14 4.48 -2.78 -4.87
N ALA A 15 5.41 -2.10 -5.56
CA ALA A 15 6.20 -2.70 -6.65
C ALA A 15 7.07 -3.86 -6.15
N SER A 16 7.67 -3.73 -4.97
CA SER A 16 8.52 -4.78 -4.38
C SER A 16 7.72 -6.03 -4.02
N LEU A 17 6.51 -5.86 -3.48
CA LEU A 17 5.61 -6.98 -3.16
C LEU A 17 5.16 -7.73 -4.41
N VAL A 18 4.81 -7.00 -5.48
CA VAL A 18 4.45 -7.60 -6.77
C VAL A 18 5.63 -8.34 -7.41
N LEU A 19 6.84 -7.76 -7.36
CA LEU A 19 8.05 -8.41 -7.89
C LEU A 19 8.43 -9.67 -7.09
N MET A 20 8.27 -9.66 -5.77
CA MET A 20 8.55 -10.81 -4.92
C MET A 20 7.62 -11.99 -5.25
N ILE A 21 6.34 -11.72 -5.51
CA ILE A 21 5.40 -12.76 -5.95
C ILE A 21 5.65 -13.18 -7.39
N GLY A 22 5.86 -12.23 -8.30
CA GLY A 22 6.17 -12.53 -9.70
C GLY A 22 7.41 -13.43 -9.84
N SER A 23 8.44 -13.16 -9.04
CA SER A 23 9.63 -14.02 -8.98
C SER A 23 9.34 -15.39 -8.39
N ALA A 24 8.53 -15.49 -7.33
CA ALA A 24 8.10 -16.78 -6.76
C ALA A 24 7.41 -17.67 -7.81
N PHE A 25 6.52 -17.10 -8.64
CA PHE A 25 5.89 -17.82 -9.76
C PHE A 25 6.90 -18.27 -10.83
N VAL A 26 7.86 -17.42 -11.20
CA VAL A 26 8.90 -17.76 -12.19
C VAL A 26 9.84 -18.84 -11.68
N THR A 27 10.18 -18.83 -10.39
CA THR A 27 11.04 -19.85 -9.76
C THR A 27 10.32 -21.16 -9.44
N GLY A 28 9.02 -21.28 -9.73
CA GLY A 28 8.25 -22.49 -9.49
C GLY A 28 8.00 -22.78 -8.00
N VAL A 29 8.07 -21.76 -7.14
CA VAL A 29 7.72 -21.91 -5.73
C VAL A 29 6.23 -22.22 -5.63
N SER A 30 5.90 -23.36 -5.02
CA SER A 30 4.51 -23.75 -4.79
C SER A 30 3.92 -22.88 -3.68
N LEU A 31 3.22 -21.82 -4.07
CA LEU A 31 2.46 -20.98 -3.15
C LEU A 31 1.19 -21.73 -2.75
N SER A 32 1.01 -21.95 -1.45
CA SER A 32 -0.24 -22.52 -0.95
C SER A 32 -1.38 -21.52 -1.10
N GLY A 33 -2.63 -22.00 -1.06
CA GLY A 33 -3.80 -21.12 -1.05
C GLY A 33 -3.79 -20.13 0.12
N GLN A 34 -3.17 -20.50 1.25
CA GLN A 34 -3.00 -19.59 2.39
C GLN A 34 -2.00 -18.47 2.11
N ASP A 35 -0.93 -18.74 1.37
CA ASP A 35 0.07 -17.73 1.00
C ASP A 35 -0.52 -16.67 0.07
N LEU A 36 -1.39 -17.09 -0.87
CA LEU A 36 -2.12 -16.19 -1.75
C LEU A 36 -3.12 -15.30 -0.99
N ILE A 37 -3.83 -15.85 -0.01
CA ILE A 37 -4.76 -15.09 0.85
C ILE A 37 -3.99 -14.12 1.74
N ALA A 38 -2.88 -14.55 2.32
CA ALA A 38 -2.02 -13.69 3.15
C ALA A 38 -1.49 -12.51 2.32
N PHE A 39 -1.05 -12.76 1.08
CA PHE A 39 -0.63 -11.70 0.19
C PHE A 39 -1.77 -10.73 -0.15
N GLY A 40 -2.94 -11.25 -0.55
CA GLY A 40 -4.12 -10.42 -0.84
C GLY A 40 -4.49 -9.53 0.35
N THR A 41 -4.39 -10.06 1.57
CA THR A 41 -4.65 -9.34 2.82
C THR A 41 -3.60 -8.25 3.08
N ILE A 42 -2.32 -8.54 2.88
CA ILE A 42 -1.23 -7.56 3.01
C ILE A 42 -1.40 -6.42 2.01
N MET A 43 -1.73 -6.74 0.76
CA MET A 43 -1.98 -5.76 -0.30
C MET A 43 -3.21 -4.89 0.02
N ALA A 44 -4.30 -5.50 0.50
CA ALA A 44 -5.50 -4.78 0.92
C ALA A 44 -5.24 -3.90 2.16
N ALA A 45 -4.46 -4.36 3.13
CA ALA A 45 -4.10 -3.60 4.32
C ALA A 45 -3.21 -2.40 3.98
N LEU A 46 -2.22 -2.57 3.10
CA LEU A 46 -1.36 -1.49 2.64
C LEU A 46 -2.14 -0.50 1.76
N GLY A 47 -2.93 -0.99 0.81
CA GLY A 47 -3.76 -0.15 -0.07
C GLY A 47 -4.84 0.63 0.71
N GLY A 48 -5.56 -0.06 1.60
CA GLY A 48 -6.60 0.52 2.45
C GLY A 48 -6.03 1.47 3.51
N GLY A 49 -4.90 1.13 4.13
CA GLY A 49 -4.21 2.00 5.08
C GLY A 49 -3.67 3.27 4.44
N PHE A 50 -3.14 3.19 3.22
CA PHE A 50 -2.63 4.36 2.50
C PHE A 50 -3.75 5.25 1.97
N MET A 51 -4.82 4.67 1.42
CA MET A 51 -6.02 5.42 1.03
C MET A 51 -6.69 6.06 2.25
N GLY A 52 -6.86 5.32 3.35
CA GLY A 52 -7.40 5.84 4.60
C GLY A 52 -6.56 6.97 5.20
N ALA A 53 -5.23 6.84 5.18
CA ALA A 53 -4.32 7.90 5.63
C ALA A 53 -4.39 9.15 4.73
N ASN A 54 -4.43 8.99 3.40
CA ASN A 54 -4.57 10.10 2.47
C ASN A 54 -5.94 10.79 2.57
N PHE A 55 -7.03 10.03 2.74
CA PHE A 55 -8.36 10.57 3.00
C PHE A 55 -8.40 11.32 4.32
N GLY A 56 -7.87 10.72 5.40
CA GLY A 56 -7.76 11.37 6.71
C GLY A 56 -6.96 12.68 6.65
N GLU A 57 -5.86 12.71 5.89
CA GLU A 57 -5.05 13.91 5.69
C GLU A 57 -5.79 14.98 4.86
N HIS A 58 -6.54 14.58 3.83
CA HIS A 58 -7.39 15.48 3.04
C HIS A 58 -8.50 16.12 3.89
N TYR A 59 -9.21 15.33 4.71
CA TYR A 59 -10.26 15.84 5.60
C TYR A 59 -9.70 16.72 6.74
N ALA A 60 -8.54 16.36 7.30
CA ALA A 60 -7.87 17.17 8.32
C ALA A 60 -7.44 18.53 7.77
N LYS A 61 -6.90 18.59 6.55
CA LYS A 61 -6.56 19.85 5.86
C LYS A 61 -7.80 20.66 5.51
N ALA A 62 -8.88 20.02 5.04
CA ALA A 62 -10.14 20.69 4.74
C ALA A 62 -10.75 21.37 5.98
N LYS A 63 -10.70 20.74 7.16
CA LYS A 63 -11.14 21.35 8.42
C LYS A 63 -10.22 22.48 8.89
N ALA A 64 -8.93 22.44 8.61
CA ALA A 64 -7.99 23.51 8.98
C ALA A 64 -8.17 24.80 8.16
N THR A 65 -8.66 24.70 6.91
CA THR A 65 -9.03 25.86 6.08
C THR A 65 -10.38 26.49 6.43
N VAL A 66 -11.23 25.79 7.20
CA VAL A 66 -12.43 26.39 7.79
C VAL A 66 -12.06 26.90 9.17
N LYS A 67 -11.31 28.00 9.21
CA LYS A 67 -11.18 28.78 10.45
C LYS A 67 -12.49 29.58 10.63
N PRO A 68 -13.08 29.66 11.84
CA PRO A 68 -14.15 30.62 12.11
C PRO A 68 -13.67 32.06 11.87
#